data_AF-A0A9R0SS55-F1
#
_entry.id   AF-A0A9R0SS55-F1
#
_cell.length_a   1.000
_cell.length_b   1.000
_cell.length_c   1.000
_cell.angle_alpha   90.00
_cell.angle_beta   90.00
_cell.angle_gamma   90.00
#
_symmetry.space_group_name_H-M   'P 1'
#
loop_
_entity.id
_entity.type
_entity.pdbx_description
1 polymer ?
#
loop_
_entity_poly.entity_id
_entity_poly.type
_entity_poly.pdbx_seq_one_letter_code
_entity_poly.pdbx_strand_id
1 'polypeptide(L)'
;MGLSLNIDMSSTAFIEPLPVIEFVAQLLCRDISVRPLTDSDRVKIKKALRGVKVEVTHRGNMRRKYRISGLTSQATRELSFPVDDRGTVKTVVQYFLETYGFNIQHTTLPCLQVGNQQRPNYLPMEVCKIVEGQRYSKRLNEKQITALLKVTCQRPQEREKDILQTVHHNAYYEDPYAQEFGIKIDEQLASVEARVLPPPSLSTMIVAERRMSYPGSANGT
;
A
#
# COMPACT_ATOMS: atom_id res chain seq x y z
N MET A 1 -29.03 25.66 11.50
CA MET A 1 -27.84 25.15 10.77
C MET A 1 -28.23 24.93 9.33
N GLY A 2 -27.45 25.45 8.38
CA GLY A 2 -27.64 25.17 6.95
C GLY A 2 -26.96 23.86 6.54
N LEU A 3 -26.62 23.73 5.25
CA LEU A 3 -25.79 22.63 4.75
C LEU A 3 -24.38 22.71 5.35
N SER A 4 -23.78 21.55 5.64
CA SER A 4 -22.42 21.45 6.16
C SER A 4 -21.59 20.46 5.33
N LEU A 5 -20.31 20.77 5.19
CA LEU A 5 -19.31 19.88 4.59
C LEU A 5 -18.45 19.32 5.72
N ASN A 6 -18.45 18.00 5.88
CA ASN A 6 -17.64 17.32 6.88
C ASN A 6 -16.33 16.85 6.23
N ILE A 7 -15.21 17.32 6.76
CA ILE A 7 -13.85 16.99 6.30
C ILE A 7 -13.09 16.43 7.49
N ASP A 8 -12.43 15.29 7.28
CA ASP A 8 -11.55 14.68 8.26
C ASP A 8 -10.33 14.05 7.58
N MET A 9 -9.24 13.99 8.34
CA MET A 9 -8.00 13.36 7.91
C MET A 9 -8.06 11.86 8.17
N SER A 10 -7.60 11.08 7.18
CA SER A 10 -7.47 9.62 7.30
C SER A 10 -6.11 9.16 6.79
N SER A 11 -5.65 8.01 7.28
CA SER A 11 -4.37 7.42 6.87
C SER A 11 -4.55 5.95 6.53
N THR A 12 -3.86 5.49 5.49
CA THR A 12 -3.86 4.08 5.11
C THR A 12 -2.52 3.70 4.48
N ALA A 13 -2.18 2.42 4.56
CA ALA A 13 -0.91 1.91 4.03
C ALA A 13 -1.01 1.69 2.52
N PHE A 14 0.05 2.06 1.80
CA PHE A 14 0.23 1.81 0.38
C PHE A 14 1.51 1.00 0.13
N ILE A 15 1.53 0.25 -0.96
CA ILE A 15 2.74 -0.45 -1.42
C ILE A 15 3.63 0.58 -2.12
N GLU A 16 4.90 0.66 -1.70
CA GLU A 16 5.86 1.55 -2.33
C GLU A 16 6.13 1.17 -3.80
N PRO A 17 6.24 2.15 -4.71
CA PRO A 17 6.45 1.91 -6.14
C PRO A 17 7.93 1.62 -6.48
N LEU A 18 8.46 0.54 -5.93
CA LEU A 18 9.87 0.13 -6.09
C LEU A 18 10.06 -0.84 -7.27
N PRO A 19 11.27 -0.91 -7.86
CA PRO A 19 11.70 -2.07 -8.64
C PRO A 19 11.46 -3.37 -7.87
N VAL A 20 10.98 -4.41 -8.53
CA VAL A 20 10.61 -5.66 -7.83
C VAL A 20 11.82 -6.31 -7.16
N ILE A 21 13.02 -6.19 -7.73
CA ILE A 21 14.27 -6.66 -7.14
C ILE A 21 14.52 -5.97 -5.78
N GLU A 22 14.40 -4.65 -5.71
CA GLU A 22 14.58 -3.88 -4.47
C GLU A 22 13.51 -4.24 -3.44
N PHE A 23 12.25 -4.35 -3.86
CA PHE A 23 11.16 -4.79 -2.97
C PHE A 23 11.45 -6.17 -2.37
N VAL A 24 11.96 -7.11 -3.16
CA VAL A 24 12.30 -8.46 -2.68
C VAL A 24 13.50 -8.41 -1.72
N ALA A 25 14.51 -7.60 -2.00
CA ALA A 25 15.65 -7.41 -1.11
C ALA A 25 15.22 -6.82 0.25
N GLN A 26 14.36 -5.80 0.25
CA GLN A 26 13.77 -5.22 1.46
C GLN A 26 12.92 -6.23 2.22
N LEU A 27 12.07 -7.00 1.52
CA LEU A 27 11.22 -8.02 2.12
C LEU A 27 12.03 -9.12 2.86
N LEU A 28 13.17 -9.50 2.29
CA LEU A 28 14.05 -10.52 2.86
C LEU A 28 15.13 -9.95 3.81
N CYS A 29 15.22 -8.62 3.92
CA CYS A 29 16.27 -7.90 4.65
C CYS A 29 17.69 -8.35 4.29
N ARG A 30 17.96 -8.61 3.00
CA ARG A 30 19.29 -9.03 2.53
C ARG A 30 19.48 -8.75 1.04
N ASP A 31 20.74 -8.80 0.61
CA ASP A 31 21.10 -8.85 -0.81
C ASP A 31 20.76 -10.22 -1.41
N ILE A 32 19.96 -10.22 -2.48
CA ILE A 32 19.51 -11.42 -3.19
C ILE A 32 20.44 -11.86 -4.32
N SER A 33 21.47 -11.07 -4.63
CA SER A 33 22.52 -11.44 -5.60
C SER A 33 23.53 -12.43 -5.02
N VAL A 34 23.77 -12.38 -3.70
CA VAL A 34 24.83 -13.13 -3.02
C VAL A 34 24.45 -14.58 -2.74
N ARG A 35 23.18 -14.85 -2.44
CA ARG A 35 22.70 -16.18 -2.04
C ARG A 35 21.42 -16.57 -2.79
N PRO A 36 21.30 -17.83 -3.25
CA PRO A 36 20.06 -18.33 -3.81
C PRO A 36 18.88 -18.22 -2.83
N LEU A 37 17.67 -18.12 -3.39
CA LEU A 37 16.44 -18.12 -2.61
C LEU A 37 16.17 -19.51 -2.05
N THR A 38 15.91 -19.59 -0.75
CA THR A 38 15.38 -20.80 -0.11
C THR A 38 13.89 -20.96 -0.41
N ASP A 39 13.32 -22.15 -0.20
CA ASP A 39 11.88 -22.34 -0.39
C ASP A 39 11.03 -21.45 0.54
N SER A 40 11.52 -21.19 1.75
CA SER A 40 10.90 -20.23 2.67
C SER A 40 10.87 -18.81 2.08
N ASP A 41 11.97 -18.37 1.47
CA ASP A 41 12.04 -17.07 0.80
C ASP A 41 11.04 -17.00 -0.36
N ARG A 42 10.97 -18.06 -1.17
CA ARG A 42 10.06 -18.14 -2.32
C ARG A 42 8.59 -18.08 -1.89
N VAL A 43 8.23 -18.75 -0.80
CA VAL A 43 6.89 -18.68 -0.22
C VAL A 43 6.58 -17.26 0.29
N LYS A 44 7.52 -16.61 0.97
CA LYS A 44 7.36 -15.22 1.44
C LYS A 44 7.17 -14.26 0.27
N ILE A 45 8.02 -14.31 -0.75
CA ILE A 45 7.94 -13.45 -1.94
C ILE A 45 6.62 -13.68 -2.67
N LYS A 46 6.24 -14.96 -2.90
CA LYS A 46 4.98 -15.30 -3.56
C LYS A 46 3.78 -14.72 -2.79
N LYS A 47 3.78 -14.85 -1.47
CA LYS A 47 2.70 -14.31 -0.62
C LYS A 47 2.66 -12.77 -0.66
N ALA A 48 3.81 -12.10 -0.67
CA ALA A 48 3.89 -10.64 -0.72
C ALA A 48 3.41 -10.09 -2.06
N LEU A 49 3.93 -10.61 -3.17
CA LEU A 49 3.70 -10.09 -4.53
C LEU A 49 2.40 -10.55 -5.18
N ARG A 50 1.78 -11.65 -4.74
CA ARG A 50 0.52 -12.12 -5.33
C ARG A 50 -0.56 -11.04 -5.25
N GLY A 51 -1.10 -10.68 -6.41
CA GLY A 51 -2.11 -9.64 -6.58
C GLY A 51 -1.56 -8.23 -6.74
N VAL A 52 -0.26 -8.00 -6.59
CA VAL A 52 0.36 -6.68 -6.82
C VAL A 52 0.39 -6.41 -8.33
N LYS A 53 0.08 -5.17 -8.71
CA LYS A 53 0.24 -4.69 -10.09
C LYS A 53 1.67 -4.18 -10.30
N VAL A 54 2.28 -4.58 -11.39
CA VAL A 54 3.60 -4.13 -11.83
C VAL A 54 3.52 -3.59 -13.25
N GLU A 55 4.40 -2.67 -13.58
CA GLU A 55 4.64 -2.22 -14.94
C GLU A 55 5.99 -2.73 -15.44
N VAL A 56 6.06 -2.99 -16.75
CA VAL A 56 7.30 -3.46 -17.37
C VAL A 56 8.21 -2.31 -17.78
N THR A 57 9.51 -2.48 -17.59
CA THR A 57 10.51 -1.44 -17.86
C THR A 57 11.36 -1.67 -19.11
N HIS A 58 11.37 -2.90 -19.65
CA HIS A 58 12.24 -3.32 -20.77
C HIS A 58 11.78 -2.88 -22.17
N ARG A 59 10.61 -2.25 -22.33
CA ARG A 59 10.00 -1.92 -23.63
C ARG A 59 10.12 -0.44 -24.02
N GLY A 60 11.24 0.19 -23.66
CA GLY A 60 11.44 1.64 -23.86
C GLY A 60 10.37 2.45 -23.12
N ASN A 61 9.59 3.25 -23.87
CA ASN A 61 8.55 4.13 -23.30
C ASN A 61 7.23 3.40 -22.97
N MET A 62 7.04 2.16 -23.43
CA MET A 62 5.79 1.44 -23.22
C MET A 62 5.74 0.80 -21.82
N ARG A 63 4.98 1.39 -20.90
CA ARG A 63 4.81 0.92 -19.51
C ARG A 63 3.56 0.05 -19.33
N ARG A 64 3.54 -1.13 -19.96
CA ARG A 64 2.40 -2.04 -19.85
C ARG A 64 2.27 -2.59 -18.43
N LYS A 65 1.05 -2.52 -17.87
CA LYS A 65 0.73 -2.96 -16.51
C LYS A 65 0.20 -4.40 -16.49
N TYR A 66 0.61 -5.17 -15.50
CA TYR A 66 0.21 -6.55 -15.27
C TYR A 66 -0.09 -6.80 -13.79
N ARG A 67 -0.98 -7.75 -13.50
CA ARG A 67 -1.22 -8.23 -12.14
C ARG A 67 -0.51 -9.56 -11.93
N ILE A 68 0.30 -9.64 -10.86
CA ILE A 68 1.05 -10.86 -10.52
C ILE A 68 0.10 -11.93 -10.01
N SER A 69 0.13 -13.10 -10.66
CA SER A 69 -0.61 -14.30 -10.24
C SER A 69 0.25 -15.21 -9.37
N GLY A 70 1.56 -15.26 -9.61
CA GLY A 70 2.49 -16.12 -8.87
C GLY A 70 3.95 -15.93 -9.24
N LEU A 71 4.77 -16.91 -8.85
CA LEU A 71 6.18 -17.03 -9.19
C LEU A 71 6.40 -18.37 -9.89
N THR A 72 7.38 -18.43 -10.78
CA THR A 72 7.77 -19.68 -11.44
C THR A 72 8.46 -20.64 -10.48
N SER A 73 8.29 -21.94 -10.73
CA SER A 73 8.98 -23.02 -10.00
C SER A 73 10.47 -23.06 -10.36
N GLN A 74 10.81 -22.78 -11.61
CA GLN A 74 12.18 -22.76 -12.13
C GLN A 74 12.81 -21.37 -12.06
N ALA A 75 14.15 -21.34 -12.07
CA ALA A 75 14.94 -20.13 -12.23
C ALA A 75 14.81 -19.55 -13.64
N THR A 76 15.05 -18.25 -13.79
CA THR A 76 14.91 -17.54 -15.08
C THR A 76 15.80 -18.11 -16.18
N ARG A 77 17.03 -18.57 -15.83
CA ARG A 77 17.94 -19.24 -16.79
C ARG A 77 17.41 -20.56 -17.38
N GLU A 78 16.62 -21.30 -16.62
CA GLU A 78 16.14 -22.64 -16.97
C GLU A 78 14.71 -22.60 -17.54
N LEU A 79 14.02 -21.47 -17.40
CA LEU A 79 12.63 -21.34 -17.77
C LEU A 79 12.48 -21.15 -19.28
N SER A 80 11.86 -22.11 -19.93
CA SER A 80 11.48 -22.08 -21.34
C SER A 80 9.98 -21.89 -21.53
N PHE A 81 9.59 -21.26 -22.63
CA PHE A 81 8.19 -21.07 -22.98
C PHE A 81 7.99 -21.09 -24.50
N PRO A 82 6.80 -21.48 -24.98
CA PRO A 82 6.45 -21.36 -26.39
C PRO A 82 6.29 -19.89 -26.76
N VAL A 83 7.10 -19.41 -27.71
CA VAL A 83 7.10 -18.01 -28.16
C VAL A 83 5.98 -17.73 -29.16
N ASP A 84 5.60 -18.74 -29.94
CA ASP A 84 4.56 -18.68 -30.96
C ASP A 84 3.67 -19.93 -30.94
N ASP A 85 2.54 -19.87 -31.65
CA ASP A 85 1.65 -21.03 -31.84
C ASP A 85 2.26 -22.09 -32.77
N ARG A 86 3.43 -21.84 -33.37
CA ARG A 86 4.17 -22.81 -34.22
C ARG A 86 5.05 -23.76 -33.39
N GLY A 87 5.12 -23.55 -32.08
CA GLY A 87 5.86 -24.41 -31.15
C GLY A 87 7.33 -24.03 -31.00
N THR A 88 7.75 -22.85 -31.46
CA THR A 88 9.12 -22.38 -31.23
C THR A 88 9.33 -22.13 -29.73
N VAL A 89 10.19 -22.94 -29.10
CA VAL A 89 10.52 -22.80 -27.68
C VAL A 89 11.79 -21.99 -27.54
N LYS A 90 11.77 -20.98 -26.66
CA LYS A 90 12.98 -20.25 -26.24
C LYS A 90 13.03 -20.17 -24.71
N THR A 91 14.24 -20.02 -24.18
CA THR A 91 14.40 -19.64 -22.78
C THR A 91 14.02 -18.18 -22.58
N VAL A 92 13.61 -17.81 -21.37
CA VAL A 92 13.33 -16.41 -21.03
C VAL A 92 14.55 -15.53 -21.25
N VAL A 93 15.74 -16.00 -20.86
CA VAL A 93 17.00 -15.27 -21.07
C VAL A 93 17.25 -15.01 -22.55
N GLN A 94 17.15 -16.04 -23.40
CA GLN A 94 17.37 -15.90 -24.84
C GLN A 94 16.35 -14.97 -25.48
N TYR A 95 15.07 -15.12 -25.14
CA TYR A 95 14.02 -14.25 -25.67
C TYR A 95 14.23 -12.78 -25.33
N PHE A 96 14.61 -12.47 -24.09
CA PHE A 96 14.83 -11.09 -23.67
C PHE A 96 16.07 -10.45 -24.31
N LEU A 97 17.13 -11.24 -24.48
CA LEU A 97 18.33 -10.78 -25.18
C LEU A 97 18.06 -10.51 -26.66
N GLU A 98 17.45 -11.46 -27.37
CA GLU A 98 17.21 -11.34 -28.81
C GLU A 98 16.12 -10.32 -29.16
N THR A 99 15.05 -10.25 -28.37
CA THR A 99 13.88 -9.41 -28.69
C THR A 99 14.04 -7.97 -28.20
N TYR A 100 14.68 -7.78 -27.04
CA TYR A 100 14.77 -6.47 -26.39
C TYR A 100 16.21 -5.98 -26.17
N GLY A 101 17.23 -6.78 -26.53
CA GLY A 101 18.62 -6.44 -26.21
C GLY A 101 18.91 -6.40 -24.70
N PHE A 102 18.05 -7.02 -23.88
CA PHE A 102 18.14 -6.93 -22.42
C PHE A 102 18.86 -8.14 -21.84
N ASN A 103 20.04 -7.92 -21.27
CA ASN A 103 20.81 -8.97 -20.59
C ASN A 103 20.40 -9.09 -19.12
N ILE A 104 19.69 -10.16 -18.78
CA ILE A 104 19.21 -10.43 -17.41
C ILE A 104 20.39 -10.84 -16.53
N GLN A 105 20.59 -10.16 -15.40
CA GLN A 105 21.73 -10.41 -14.50
C GLN A 105 21.43 -11.50 -13.45
N HIS A 106 20.28 -11.40 -12.80
CA HIS A 106 19.79 -12.26 -11.72
C HIS A 106 19.07 -13.49 -12.28
N THR A 107 19.75 -14.25 -13.12
CA THR A 107 19.17 -15.39 -13.83
C THR A 107 18.77 -16.56 -12.90
N THR A 108 19.30 -16.58 -11.67
CA THR A 108 18.95 -17.54 -10.61
C THR A 108 17.59 -17.28 -9.98
N LEU A 109 17.06 -16.06 -10.08
CA LEU A 109 15.76 -15.70 -9.50
C LEU A 109 14.62 -16.27 -10.35
N PRO A 110 13.46 -16.58 -9.74
CA PRO A 110 12.28 -16.95 -10.49
C PRO A 110 11.69 -15.76 -11.25
N CYS A 111 10.94 -16.04 -12.31
CA CYS A 111 10.13 -15.04 -12.98
C CYS A 111 8.81 -14.81 -12.23
N LEU A 112 8.26 -13.60 -12.40
CA LEU A 112 6.88 -13.30 -12.07
C LEU A 112 5.97 -13.96 -13.12
N GLN A 113 4.95 -14.67 -12.65
CA GLN A 113 3.86 -15.14 -13.50
C GLN A 113 2.76 -14.09 -13.53
N VAL A 114 2.37 -13.69 -14.73
CA VAL A 114 1.28 -12.72 -14.97
C VAL A 114 0.36 -13.24 -16.09
N GLY A 115 -0.80 -12.60 -16.26
CA GLY A 115 -1.74 -12.96 -17.32
C GLY A 115 -2.66 -14.13 -16.95
N ASN A 116 -3.12 -14.87 -17.96
CA ASN A 116 -4.08 -15.97 -17.82
C ASN A 116 -3.35 -17.27 -17.40
N GLN A 117 -4.01 -18.12 -16.60
CA GLN A 117 -3.48 -19.44 -16.23
C GLN A 117 -3.26 -20.36 -17.44
N GLN A 118 -4.07 -20.24 -18.49
CA GLN A 118 -3.95 -21.06 -19.71
C GLN A 118 -2.79 -20.61 -20.62
N ARG A 119 -2.43 -19.32 -20.59
CA ARG A 119 -1.31 -18.75 -21.35
C ARG A 119 -0.56 -17.77 -20.44
N PRO A 120 0.26 -18.30 -19.51
CA PRO A 120 0.99 -17.47 -18.57
C PRO A 120 2.08 -16.69 -19.29
N ASN A 121 2.26 -15.43 -18.90
CA ASN A 121 3.40 -14.63 -19.30
C ASN A 121 4.43 -14.66 -18.17
N TYR A 122 5.70 -14.85 -18.53
CA TYR A 122 6.81 -14.86 -17.59
C TYR A 122 7.61 -13.56 -17.70
N LEU A 123 7.70 -12.83 -16.59
CA LEU A 123 8.45 -11.58 -16.52
C LEU A 123 9.60 -11.71 -15.52
N PRO A 124 10.86 -11.54 -15.95
CA PRO A 124 11.98 -11.40 -15.02
C PRO A 124 11.71 -10.29 -14.01
N MET A 125 12.13 -10.47 -12.75
CA MET A 125 11.91 -9.47 -11.70
C MET A 125 12.60 -8.13 -12.00
N GLU A 126 13.75 -8.16 -12.67
CA GLU A 126 14.52 -6.97 -13.06
C GLU A 126 13.78 -6.00 -13.97
N VAL A 127 12.86 -6.53 -14.79
CA VAL A 127 12.15 -5.74 -15.78
C VAL A 127 10.78 -5.26 -15.29
N CYS A 128 10.54 -5.34 -13.97
CA CYS A 128 9.26 -5.02 -13.35
C CYS A 128 9.43 -3.98 -12.24
N LYS A 129 8.54 -2.98 -12.25
CA LYS A 129 8.40 -1.98 -11.18
C LYS A 129 6.98 -2.05 -10.61
N ILE A 130 6.83 -1.94 -9.29
CA ILE A 130 5.52 -1.88 -8.64
C ILE A 130 4.84 -0.57 -9.02
N VAL A 131 3.57 -0.66 -9.42
CA VAL A 131 2.76 0.51 -9.77
C VAL A 131 2.42 1.30 -8.49
N GLU A 132 2.47 2.62 -8.56
CA GLU A 132 2.11 3.51 -7.45
C GLU A 132 0.62 3.47 -7.07
N GLY A 133 0.28 4.03 -5.90
CA GLY A 133 -1.11 4.19 -5.45
C GLY A 133 -1.83 2.89 -5.11
N GLN A 134 -1.10 1.78 -4.92
CA GLN A 134 -1.71 0.49 -4.57
C GLN A 134 -1.91 0.36 -3.06
N ARG A 135 -3.16 0.49 -2.60
CA ARG A 135 -3.49 0.29 -1.18
C ARG A 135 -3.11 -1.12 -0.70
N TYR A 136 -2.46 -1.21 0.45
CA TYR A 136 -2.10 -2.47 1.08
C TYR A 136 -3.27 -2.98 1.93
N SER A 137 -4.00 -3.98 1.40
CA SER A 137 -5.21 -4.51 2.06
C SER A 137 -4.96 -5.69 3.02
N LYS A 138 -3.71 -6.16 3.15
CA LYS A 138 -3.37 -7.26 4.07
C LYS A 138 -3.11 -6.73 5.48
N ARG A 139 -3.20 -7.60 6.48
CA ARG A 139 -2.85 -7.26 7.86
C ARG A 139 -1.40 -6.78 7.95
N LEU A 140 -1.20 -5.62 8.57
CA LEU A 140 0.11 -5.07 8.91
C LEU A 140 0.72 -5.85 10.08
N ASN A 141 2.05 -5.96 10.12
CA ASN A 141 2.74 -6.52 11.27
C ASN A 141 2.81 -5.50 12.43
N GLU A 142 3.17 -5.95 13.64
CA GLU A 142 3.19 -5.08 14.83
C GLU A 142 4.06 -3.84 14.68
N LYS A 143 5.23 -3.96 14.04
CA LYS A 143 6.13 -2.83 13.78
C LYS A 143 5.47 -1.81 12.85
N GLN A 144 4.83 -2.28 11.78
CA GLN A 144 4.08 -1.43 10.84
C GLN A 144 2.86 -0.78 11.49
N ILE A 145 2.11 -1.51 12.33
CA ILE A 145 0.99 -0.96 13.10
C ILE A 145 1.50 0.13 14.03
N THR A 146 2.60 -0.11 14.73
CA THR A 146 3.21 0.87 15.66
C THR A 146 3.65 2.13 14.91
N ALA A 147 4.28 1.98 13.74
CA ALA A 147 4.66 3.10 12.89
C ALA A 147 3.43 3.89 12.42
N LEU A 148 2.37 3.20 11.99
CA LEU A 148 1.11 3.84 11.62
C LEU A 148 0.49 4.59 12.80
N LEU A 149 0.41 3.97 13.98
CA LEU A 149 -0.14 4.59 15.20
C LEU A 149 0.63 5.85 15.61
N LYS A 150 1.96 5.85 15.49
CA LYS A 150 2.78 7.05 15.76
C LYS A 150 2.39 8.24 14.87
N VAL A 151 1.96 7.97 13.64
CA VAL A 151 1.53 9.01 12.69
C VAL A 151 0.07 9.38 12.90
N THR A 152 -0.80 8.41 13.19
CA THR A 152 -2.26 8.64 13.26
C THR A 152 -2.76 9.12 14.62
N CYS A 153 -2.04 8.85 15.71
CA CYS A 153 -2.46 9.25 17.06
C CYS A 153 -2.07 10.70 17.35
N GLN A 154 -2.72 11.63 16.66
CA GLN A 154 -2.52 13.07 16.83
C GLN A 154 -3.41 13.64 17.94
N ARG A 155 -2.92 14.69 18.61
CA ARG A 155 -3.73 15.45 19.58
C ARG A 155 -4.81 16.24 18.84
N PRO A 156 -5.99 16.47 19.46
CA PRO A 156 -7.10 17.17 18.80
C PRO A 156 -6.71 18.52 18.17
N GLN A 157 -5.90 19.33 18.86
CA GLN A 157 -5.44 20.64 18.37
C GLN A 157 -4.57 20.53 17.11
N GLU A 158 -3.74 19.49 16.99
CA GLU A 158 -2.92 19.29 15.79
C GLU A 158 -3.76 18.76 14.64
N ARG A 159 -4.70 17.85 14.91
CA ARG A 159 -5.65 17.37 13.90
C ARG A 159 -6.53 18.49 13.35
N GLU A 160 -6.99 19.40 14.21
CA GLU A 160 -7.77 20.57 13.82
C GLU A 160 -6.98 21.47 12.86
N LYS A 161 -5.70 21.73 13.15
CA LYS A 161 -4.80 22.48 12.25
C LYS A 161 -4.61 21.78 10.92
N ASP A 162 -4.38 20.46 10.92
CA ASP A 162 -4.20 19.68 9.68
C ASP A 162 -5.46 19.73 8.80
N ILE A 163 -6.65 19.65 9.41
CA ILE A 163 -7.93 19.79 8.68
C ILE A 163 -8.03 21.18 8.07
N LEU A 164 -7.82 22.24 8.84
CA LEU A 164 -7.87 23.63 8.35
C LEU A 164 -6.87 23.86 7.22
N GLN A 165 -5.63 23.39 7.37
CA GLN A 165 -4.61 23.48 6.33
C GLN A 165 -5.04 22.74 5.06
N THR A 166 -5.69 21.59 5.19
CA THR A 166 -6.22 20.82 4.05
C THR A 166 -7.35 21.58 3.35
N VAL A 167 -8.25 22.23 4.10
CA VAL A 167 -9.32 23.07 3.53
C VAL A 167 -8.75 24.22 2.72
N HIS A 168 -7.77 24.95 3.29
CA HIS A 168 -7.10 26.04 2.59
C HIS A 168 -6.33 25.55 1.36
N HIS A 169 -5.63 24.42 1.47
CA HIS A 169 -4.88 23.83 0.35
C HIS A 169 -5.80 23.39 -0.79
N ASN A 170 -6.98 22.85 -0.48
CA ASN A 170 -7.94 22.43 -1.49
C ASN A 170 -8.59 23.61 -2.23
N ALA A 171 -8.48 24.83 -1.69
CA ALA A 171 -8.93 26.08 -2.32
C ALA A 171 -10.32 25.95 -2.97
N TYR A 172 -11.30 25.43 -2.22
CA TYR A 172 -12.61 25.08 -2.79
C TYR A 172 -13.35 26.26 -3.46
N TYR A 173 -12.99 27.49 -3.12
CA TYR A 173 -13.52 28.69 -3.79
C TYR A 173 -13.04 28.82 -5.25
N GLU A 174 -11.94 28.17 -5.64
CA GLU A 174 -11.40 28.09 -7.00
C GLU A 174 -11.87 26.84 -7.77
N ASP A 175 -12.60 25.93 -7.13
CA ASP A 175 -13.06 24.71 -7.79
C ASP A 175 -14.09 25.05 -8.89
N PRO A 176 -13.84 24.67 -10.16
CA PRO A 176 -14.67 25.08 -11.28
C PRO A 176 -16.10 24.52 -11.20
N TYR A 177 -16.26 23.33 -10.61
CA TYR A 177 -17.57 22.71 -10.45
C TYR A 177 -18.33 23.38 -9.30
N ALA A 178 -17.67 23.66 -8.17
CA ALA A 178 -18.29 24.40 -7.08
C ALA A 178 -18.80 25.78 -7.54
N GLN A 179 -18.00 26.50 -8.34
CA GLN A 179 -18.40 27.77 -8.92
C GLN A 179 -19.59 27.65 -9.89
N GLU A 180 -19.58 26.64 -10.77
CA GLU A 180 -20.67 26.38 -11.72
C GLU A 180 -22.02 26.17 -11.01
N PHE A 181 -22.01 25.48 -9.87
CA PHE A 181 -23.21 25.26 -9.05
C PHE A 181 -23.47 26.36 -8.01
N GLY A 182 -22.67 27.44 -7.99
CA GLY A 182 -22.80 28.53 -7.02
C GLY A 182 -22.54 28.11 -5.56
N ILE A 183 -21.84 26.99 -5.34
CA ILE A 183 -21.50 26.47 -4.02
C ILE A 183 -20.34 27.30 -3.47
N LYS A 184 -20.51 27.78 -2.24
CA LYS A 184 -19.46 28.49 -1.48
C LYS A 184 -19.22 27.73 -0.19
N ILE A 185 -17.95 27.39 0.05
CA ILE A 185 -17.53 26.66 1.24
C ILE A 185 -16.79 27.65 2.15
N ASP A 186 -17.23 27.76 3.40
CA ASP A 186 -16.52 28.52 4.43
C ASP A 186 -15.24 27.77 4.81
N GLU A 187 -14.14 28.51 4.97
CA GLU A 187 -12.84 27.95 5.34
C GLU A 187 -12.69 27.80 6.86
N GLN A 188 -13.62 28.34 7.64
CA GLN A 188 -13.64 28.24 9.10
C GLN A 188 -14.47 27.04 9.58
N LEU A 189 -14.12 26.51 10.75
CA LEU A 189 -14.91 25.47 11.42
C LEU A 189 -16.23 26.04 11.92
N ALA A 190 -17.31 25.25 11.78
CA ALA A 190 -18.60 25.61 12.32
C ALA A 190 -18.56 25.65 13.85
N SER A 191 -18.98 26.77 14.44
CA SER A 191 -19.14 26.91 15.89
C SER A 191 -20.47 26.31 16.35
N VAL A 192 -20.44 25.52 17.43
CA VAL A 192 -21.62 24.88 18.00
C VAL A 192 -21.63 25.03 19.52
N GLU A 193 -22.80 25.28 20.09
CA GLU A 193 -22.97 25.28 21.55
C GLU A 193 -23.00 23.84 22.07
N ALA A 194 -22.17 23.56 23.07
CA ALA A 194 -22.07 22.24 23.71
C ALA A 194 -22.23 22.34 25.23
N ARG A 195 -22.58 21.23 25.88
CA ARG A 195 -22.76 21.13 27.34
C ARG A 195 -21.99 19.94 27.90
N VAL A 196 -21.30 20.16 29.02
CA VAL A 196 -20.61 19.09 29.78
C VAL A 196 -21.59 18.53 30.80
N LEU A 197 -21.96 17.25 30.64
CA LEU A 197 -22.82 16.57 31.61
C LEU A 197 -22.02 16.16 32.85
N PRO A 198 -22.60 16.22 34.07
CA PRO A 198 -21.94 15.71 35.25
C PRO A 198 -21.74 14.18 35.13
N PRO A 199 -20.60 13.63 35.62
CA PRO A 199 -20.36 12.20 35.57
C PRO A 199 -21.36 11.45 36.50
N PRO A 200 -21.75 10.21 36.15
CA PRO A 200 -22.59 9.39 37.03
C PRO A 200 -21.80 8.95 38.28
N SER A 201 -22.52 8.73 39.38
CA SER A 201 -21.97 8.12 40.59
C SER A 201 -21.75 6.62 40.37
N LEU A 202 -20.54 6.13 40.64
CA LEU A 202 -20.24 4.69 40.65
C LEU A 202 -20.52 4.11 42.04
N SER A 203 -21.38 3.09 42.11
CA SER A 203 -21.59 2.30 43.33
C SER A 203 -20.89 0.95 43.17
N THR A 204 -19.70 0.81 43.74
CA THR A 204 -19.01 -0.49 43.85
C THR A 204 -19.47 -1.20 45.13
N MET A 205 -19.85 -2.47 45.06
CA MET A 205 -20.33 -3.29 46.19
C MET A 205 -19.26 -3.62 47.27
N ILE A 206 -18.10 -2.96 47.25
CA ILE A 206 -17.02 -3.19 48.21
C ILE A 206 -16.55 -1.82 48.74
N VAL A 207 -16.83 -1.61 50.02
CA VAL A 207 -16.48 -0.49 50.91
C VAL A 207 -17.17 0.85 50.59
N ALA A 208 -17.95 1.30 51.58
CA ALA A 208 -18.57 2.61 51.68
C ALA A 208 -17.50 3.71 51.86
N GLU A 209 -16.81 4.07 50.77
CA GLU A 209 -16.11 5.35 50.67
C GLU A 209 -16.50 5.98 49.33
N ARG A 210 -17.21 7.12 49.38
CA ARG A 210 -17.56 7.91 48.20
C ARG A 210 -16.28 8.33 47.49
N ARG A 211 -15.88 7.63 46.42
CA ARG A 211 -14.85 8.14 45.50
C ARG A 211 -15.53 9.08 44.51
N MET A 212 -15.12 10.35 44.52
CA MET A 212 -15.44 11.27 43.42
C MET A 212 -14.81 10.72 42.14
N SER A 213 -15.63 10.43 41.13
CA SER A 213 -15.18 10.11 39.79
C SER A 213 -14.70 11.38 39.11
N TYR A 214 -13.40 11.44 38.78
CA TYR A 214 -12.87 12.47 37.88
C TYR A 214 -13.49 12.30 36.48
N PRO A 215 -13.67 13.38 35.70
CA PRO A 215 -14.24 13.26 34.36
C PRO A 215 -13.38 12.32 33.50
N GLY A 216 -13.98 11.20 33.09
CA GLY A 216 -13.42 10.29 32.09
C GLY A 216 -12.47 9.20 32.58
N SER A 217 -12.26 9.00 33.89
CA SER A 217 -11.43 7.90 34.39
C SER A 217 -12.13 7.13 35.51
N ALA A 218 -12.61 5.93 35.18
CA ALA A 218 -12.77 4.87 36.15
C ALA A 218 -11.53 3.98 36.00
N ASN A 219 -10.70 3.89 37.03
CA ASN A 219 -9.46 3.11 37.02
C ASN A 219 -9.72 1.71 36.45
N GLY A 220 -9.16 1.43 35.27
CA GLY A 220 -9.11 0.08 34.71
C GLY A 220 -8.01 -0.69 35.42
N THR A 221 -8.40 -1.73 36.14
CA THR A 221 -7.52 -2.83 36.57
C THR A 221 -7.15 -3.71 35.38
#